data_AF-A0A916BAK1-F1
#
_entry.id   AF-A0A916BAK1-F1
#
_cell.length_a   1.000
_cell.length_b   1.000
_cell.length_c   1.000
_cell.angle_alpha   90.00
_cell.angle_beta   90.00
_cell.angle_gamma   90.00
#
_symmetry.space_group_name_H-M   'P 1'
#
loop_
_entity.id
_entity.type
_entity.pdbx_description
1 polymer ?
#
loop_
_entity_poly.entity_id
_entity_poly.type
_entity_poly.pdbx_seq_one_letter_code
_entity_poly.pdbx_strand_id
1 'polypeptide(L)'
;MFPIWCTRTYRGKEYDDAEGWAYGFVEGMKLCWNDWKPMLDTPEGQAWYRPIGLLGKDDFGPDQHELTKTPPRRDKLARQIPEAVVAIYEYWLPFRQAVYERETAKSMQPKVGRNDPCPCGSGKKFKKCCGLAANLH
;
A
#
# COMPACT_ATOMS: atom_id res chain seq x y z
N MET A 1 14.93 -7.72 1.33
CA MET A 1 14.36 -8.71 0.38
C MET A 1 14.14 -7.96 -0.92
N PHE A 2 14.84 -8.33 -1.99
CA PHE A 2 14.70 -7.67 -3.28
C PHE A 2 13.55 -8.33 -4.05
N PRO A 3 12.74 -7.58 -4.82
CA PRO A 3 11.78 -8.19 -5.72
C PRO A 3 12.53 -9.05 -6.75
N ILE A 4 12.03 -10.26 -7.01
CA ILE A 4 12.58 -11.15 -8.04
C ILE A 4 11.68 -11.02 -9.26
N TRP A 5 12.24 -10.59 -10.39
CA TRP A 5 11.56 -10.48 -11.67
C TRP A 5 12.33 -11.21 -12.76
N CYS A 6 11.67 -11.41 -13.91
CA CYS A 6 12.26 -12.07 -15.07
C CYS A 6 13.39 -11.21 -15.67
N THR A 7 14.31 -11.85 -16.40
CA THR A 7 15.28 -11.17 -17.25
C THR A 7 14.92 -11.33 -18.72
N ARG A 8 15.35 -10.39 -19.56
CA ARG A 8 15.17 -10.45 -21.01
C ARG A 8 16.48 -10.26 -21.74
N THR A 9 16.76 -11.13 -22.71
CA THR A 9 17.93 -11.00 -23.58
C THR A 9 17.65 -10.02 -24.74
N TYR A 10 18.54 -9.07 -24.94
CA TYR A 10 18.50 -8.13 -26.05
C TYR A 10 19.91 -7.89 -26.58
N ARG A 11 20.11 -8.11 -27.88
CA ARG A 11 21.44 -8.00 -28.54
C ARG A 11 22.55 -8.76 -27.79
N GLY A 12 22.23 -9.95 -27.28
CA GLY A 12 23.18 -10.83 -26.57
C GLY A 12 23.52 -10.41 -25.14
N LYS A 13 22.80 -9.45 -24.55
CA LYS A 13 22.94 -9.05 -23.13
C LYS A 13 21.63 -9.26 -22.38
N GLU A 14 21.72 -9.62 -21.12
CA GLU A 14 20.56 -9.76 -20.21
C GLU A 14 20.26 -8.45 -19.48
N TYR A 15 18.98 -8.21 -19.26
CA TYR A 15 18.43 -7.02 -18.64
C TYR A 15 17.30 -7.40 -17.69
N ASP A 16 17.15 -6.67 -16.59
CA ASP A 16 16.02 -6.82 -15.67
C ASP A 16 14.70 -6.38 -16.34
N ASP A 17 13.69 -7.25 -16.27
CA ASP A 17 12.35 -7.00 -16.82
C ASP A 17 11.29 -6.95 -15.72
N ALA A 18 11.11 -5.75 -15.17
CA ALA A 18 10.16 -5.49 -14.09
C ALA A 18 8.76 -5.01 -14.57
N GLU A 19 8.48 -5.00 -15.89
CA GLU A 19 7.22 -4.46 -16.44
C GLU A 19 5.99 -5.15 -15.85
N GLY A 20 5.97 -6.49 -15.82
CA GLY A 20 4.85 -7.26 -15.28
C GLY A 20 4.62 -7.03 -13.79
N TRP A 21 5.70 -6.91 -13.01
CA TRP A 21 5.61 -6.61 -11.58
C TRP A 21 5.09 -5.18 -11.35
N ALA A 22 5.63 -4.21 -12.08
CA ALA A 22 5.24 -2.81 -11.98
C ALA A 22 3.77 -2.61 -12.37
N TYR A 23 3.31 -3.27 -13.44
CA TYR A 23 1.90 -3.28 -13.83
C TYR A 23 1.02 -3.79 -12.69
N GLY A 24 1.33 -4.97 -12.13
CA GLY A 24 0.57 -5.53 -11.01
C GLY A 24 0.53 -4.62 -9.78
N PHE A 25 1.65 -3.96 -9.46
CA PHE A 25 1.71 -2.98 -8.36
C PHE A 25 0.78 -1.78 -8.61
N VAL A 26 0.83 -1.23 -9.83
CA VAL A 26 -0.04 -0.11 -10.23
C VAL A 26 -1.51 -0.49 -10.21
N GLU A 27 -1.88 -1.67 -10.72
CA GLU A 27 -3.26 -2.18 -10.63
C GLU A 27 -3.71 -2.35 -9.19
N GLY A 28 -2.84 -2.86 -8.31
CA GLY A 28 -3.10 -2.94 -6.88
C GLY A 28 -3.36 -1.57 -6.25
N MET A 29 -2.55 -0.56 -6.57
CA MET A 29 -2.76 0.82 -6.10
C MET A 29 -4.10 1.40 -6.56
N LYS A 30 -4.54 1.10 -7.79
CA LYS A 30 -5.82 1.61 -8.33
C LYS A 30 -7.02 1.17 -7.49
N LEU A 31 -6.97 0.00 -6.84
CA LEU A 31 -8.04 -0.49 -5.97
C LEU A 31 -8.30 0.43 -4.76
N CYS A 32 -7.29 1.20 -4.34
CA CYS A 32 -7.37 2.12 -3.21
C CYS A 32 -6.66 3.45 -3.48
N TRP A 33 -6.76 3.99 -4.71
CA TRP A 33 -5.94 5.12 -5.19
C TRP A 33 -5.95 6.34 -4.26
N ASN A 34 -7.10 6.66 -3.65
CA ASN A 34 -7.22 7.80 -2.75
C ASN A 34 -6.39 7.66 -1.47
N ASP A 35 -6.15 6.44 -1.00
CA ASP A 35 -5.34 6.18 0.18
C ASP A 35 -3.84 6.42 -0.09
N TRP A 36 -3.43 6.41 -1.36
CA TRP A 36 -2.05 6.68 -1.79
C TRP A 36 -1.75 8.17 -2.00
N LYS A 37 -2.78 9.01 -2.11
CA LYS A 37 -2.63 10.47 -2.33
C LYS A 37 -1.68 11.15 -1.34
N PRO A 38 -1.74 10.90 -0.02
CA PRO A 38 -0.86 11.59 0.93
C PRO A 38 0.62 11.41 0.63
N MET A 39 1.02 10.24 0.13
CA MET A 39 2.37 9.96 -0.31
C MET A 39 2.64 10.61 -1.68
N LEU A 40 1.73 10.43 -2.64
CA LEU A 40 1.87 10.92 -4.02
C LEU A 40 1.81 12.45 -4.15
N ASP A 41 1.30 13.16 -3.15
CA ASP A 41 1.27 14.63 -3.12
C ASP A 41 2.64 15.22 -2.68
N THR A 42 3.59 14.38 -2.25
CA THR A 42 4.97 14.79 -1.91
C THR A 42 5.92 14.61 -3.10
N PRO A 43 6.92 15.50 -3.30
CA PRO A 43 7.94 15.31 -4.34
C PRO A 43 8.70 13.99 -4.20
N GLU A 44 9.00 13.57 -2.98
CA GLU A 44 9.71 12.32 -2.68
C GLU A 44 8.85 11.11 -3.05
N GLY A 45 7.57 11.11 -2.65
CA GLY A 45 6.63 10.06 -3.01
C GLY A 45 6.39 9.95 -4.51
N GLN A 46 6.37 11.06 -5.24
CA GLN A 46 6.34 11.06 -6.70
C GLN A 46 7.62 10.45 -7.28
N ALA A 47 8.79 10.79 -6.74
CA ALA A 47 10.07 10.26 -7.18
C ALA A 47 10.17 8.73 -6.96
N TRP A 48 9.72 8.23 -5.81
CA TRP A 48 9.68 6.79 -5.53
C TRP A 48 8.69 6.06 -6.43
N TYR A 49 7.52 6.64 -6.68
CA TYR A 49 6.51 6.04 -7.53
C TYR A 49 6.89 6.06 -9.02
N ARG A 50 7.65 7.06 -9.47
CA ARG A 50 7.98 7.28 -10.89
C ARG A 50 8.52 6.05 -11.64
N PRO A 51 9.54 5.31 -11.19
CA PRO A 51 10.03 4.14 -11.91
C PRO A 51 8.96 3.04 -12.05
N ILE A 52 8.11 2.86 -11.04
CA ILE A 52 7.02 1.87 -11.04
C ILE A 52 5.91 2.33 -11.99
N GLY A 53 5.52 3.60 -11.94
CA GLY A 53 4.51 4.18 -12.82
C GLY A 53 4.92 4.16 -14.29
N LEU A 54 6.19 4.49 -14.60
CA LEU A 54 6.72 4.45 -15.96
C LEU A 54 6.72 3.03 -16.55
N LEU A 55 7.01 2.01 -15.75
CA LEU A 55 7.03 0.61 -16.21
C LEU A 55 5.65 -0.05 -16.19
N GLY A 56 4.72 0.42 -15.35
CA GLY A 56 3.45 -0.24 -15.07
C GLY A 56 2.20 0.42 -15.64
N LYS A 57 2.27 1.65 -16.17
CA LYS A 57 1.13 2.29 -16.87
C LYS A 57 1.33 2.28 -18.37
N ASP A 58 0.26 2.31 -19.15
CA ASP A 58 0.35 2.48 -20.60
C ASP A 58 0.50 3.95 -21.04
N ASP A 59 0.16 4.92 -20.16
CA ASP A 59 0.26 6.36 -20.44
C ASP A 59 0.60 7.17 -19.17
N PHE A 60 1.87 7.18 -18.80
CA PHE A 60 2.45 7.96 -17.70
C PHE A 60 2.92 9.36 -18.15
N GLY A 61 2.99 9.61 -19.47
CA GLY A 61 3.38 10.91 -20.03
C GLY A 61 4.24 10.79 -21.30
N PRO A 62 4.54 11.92 -21.96
CA PRO A 62 5.31 11.94 -23.22
C PRO A 62 6.76 11.47 -23.07
N ASP A 63 7.34 11.58 -21.87
CA ASP A 63 8.68 11.06 -21.55
C ASP A 63 8.69 9.54 -21.34
N GLN A 64 7.54 8.93 -21.06
CA GLN A 64 7.45 7.50 -20.79
C GLN A 64 7.89 6.67 -21.99
N HIS A 65 7.30 6.93 -23.17
CA HIS A 65 7.60 6.15 -24.37
C HIS A 65 9.10 6.13 -24.64
N GLU A 66 9.77 7.28 -24.49
CA GLU A 66 11.21 7.35 -24.64
C GLU A 66 11.93 6.58 -23.52
N LEU A 67 11.58 6.79 -22.24
CA LEU A 67 12.26 6.14 -21.12
C LEU A 67 12.03 4.63 -21.03
N THR A 68 11.03 4.07 -21.70
CA THR A 68 10.74 2.63 -21.68
C THR A 68 10.95 1.92 -23.02
N LYS A 69 11.32 2.65 -24.09
CA LYS A 69 11.45 2.13 -25.46
C LYS A 69 12.33 0.89 -25.65
N THR A 70 13.34 0.72 -24.80
CA THR A 70 14.37 -0.32 -25.00
C THR A 70 14.68 -1.06 -23.70
N PRO A 71 15.07 -2.35 -23.75
CA PRO A 71 15.42 -3.13 -22.56
C PRO A 71 16.48 -2.46 -21.65
N PRO A 72 17.57 -1.85 -22.16
CA PRO A 72 18.53 -1.15 -21.31
C PRO A 72 17.95 0.07 -20.58
N ARG A 73 16.95 0.77 -21.15
CA ARG A 73 16.32 1.90 -20.47
C ARG A 73 15.36 1.42 -19.39
N ARG A 74 14.61 0.34 -19.65
CA ARG A 74 13.73 -0.31 -18.66
C ARG A 74 14.52 -0.91 -17.50
N ASP A 75 15.66 -1.54 -17.78
CA ASP A 75 16.59 -2.06 -16.76
C ASP A 75 17.04 -0.96 -15.79
N LYS A 76 17.35 0.25 -16.29
CA LYS A 76 17.69 1.39 -15.42
C LYS A 76 16.56 1.80 -14.49
N LEU A 77 15.31 1.69 -14.93
CA LEU A 77 14.13 1.96 -14.09
C LEU A 77 13.91 0.82 -13.10
N ALA A 78 14.03 -0.43 -13.54
CA ALA A 78 13.89 -1.62 -12.71
C ALA A 78 14.85 -1.61 -11.51
N ARG A 79 16.11 -1.22 -11.74
CA ARG A 79 17.13 -1.09 -10.68
C ARG A 79 16.79 -0.07 -9.58
N GLN A 80 15.91 0.90 -9.85
CA GLN A 80 15.47 1.90 -8.86
C GLN A 80 14.31 1.40 -7.99
N ILE A 81 13.56 0.40 -8.46
CA ILE A 81 12.36 -0.10 -7.76
C ILE A 81 12.66 -0.60 -6.34
N PRO A 82 13.74 -1.34 -6.04
CA PRO A 82 13.92 -1.88 -4.70
C PRO A 82 14.07 -0.81 -3.63
N GLU A 83 14.87 0.22 -3.91
CA GLU A 83 15.04 1.36 -3.01
C GLU A 83 13.75 2.16 -2.88
N ALA A 84 13.04 2.39 -3.98
CA ALA A 84 11.73 3.04 -3.97
C ALA A 84 10.71 2.29 -3.10
N VAL A 85 10.66 0.96 -3.18
CA VAL A 85 9.76 0.12 -2.37
C VAL A 85 10.09 0.22 -0.88
N VAL A 86 11.38 0.26 -0.53
CA VAL A 86 11.81 0.48 0.87
C VAL A 86 11.36 1.85 1.36
N ALA A 87 11.58 2.91 0.57
CA ALA A 87 11.16 4.26 0.95
C ALA A 87 9.63 4.39 1.09
N ILE A 88 8.86 3.79 0.18
CA ILE A 88 7.40 3.70 0.27
C ILE A 88 7.00 2.96 1.56
N TYR A 89 7.65 1.84 1.86
CA TYR A 89 7.38 1.09 3.09
C TYR A 89 7.63 1.94 4.34
N GLU A 90 8.76 2.65 4.39
CA GLU A 90 9.15 3.50 5.51
C GLU A 90 8.18 4.67 5.72
N TYR A 91 7.74 5.32 4.64
CA TYR A 91 6.71 6.37 4.70
C TYR A 91 5.44 5.90 5.42
N TRP A 92 4.99 4.68 5.10
CA TRP A 92 3.77 4.11 5.69
C TRP A 92 3.99 3.39 7.03
N LEU A 93 5.22 3.23 7.49
CA LEU A 93 5.53 2.47 8.71
C LEU A 93 4.89 3.09 9.97
N PRO A 94 4.97 4.42 10.23
CA PRO A 94 4.36 5.01 11.41
C PRO A 94 2.83 4.86 11.45
N PHE A 95 2.17 4.96 10.29
CA PHE A 95 0.71 4.81 10.19
C PHE A 95 0.27 3.37 10.50
N ARG A 96 0.98 2.38 9.96
CA ARG A 96 0.70 0.95 10.23
C ARG A 96 0.95 0.60 11.69
N GLN A 97 2.02 1.14 12.27
CA GLN A 97 2.33 0.95 13.68
C GLN A 97 1.24 1.56 14.57
N ALA A 98 0.78 2.78 14.28
CA ALA A 98 -0.30 3.43 15.02
C ALA A 98 -1.63 2.65 14.95
N VAL A 99 -1.97 2.09 13.79
CA VAL A 99 -3.14 1.21 13.64
C VAL A 99 -2.99 -0.04 14.49
N TYR A 100 -1.85 -0.72 14.40
CA TYR A 100 -1.56 -1.93 15.19
C TYR A 100 -1.61 -1.67 16.70
N GLU A 101 -1.02 -0.57 17.16
CA GLU A 101 -1.05 -0.16 18.58
C GLU A 101 -2.48 0.12 19.06
N ARG A 102 -3.29 0.82 18.26
CA ARG A 102 -4.69 1.08 18.57
C ARG A 102 -5.51 -0.20 18.64
N GLU A 103 -5.32 -1.12 17.72
CA GLU A 103 -5.99 -2.43 17.72
C GLU A 103 -5.58 -3.27 18.92
N THR A 104 -4.29 -3.29 19.25
CA THR A 104 -3.76 -3.97 20.44
C THR A 104 -4.36 -3.38 21.71
N ALA A 105 -4.35 -2.05 21.87
CA ALA A 105 -4.94 -1.36 23.00
C ALA A 105 -6.45 -1.64 23.12
N LYS A 106 -7.18 -1.68 22.01
CA LYS A 106 -8.60 -2.07 21.98
C LYS A 106 -8.80 -3.53 22.43
N SER A 107 -7.90 -4.43 22.05
CA SER A 107 -7.96 -5.84 22.47
C SER A 107 -7.66 -6.03 23.96
N MET A 108 -6.82 -5.16 24.55
CA MET A 108 -6.50 -5.15 25.97
C MET A 108 -7.59 -4.53 26.85
N GLN A 109 -8.56 -3.82 26.27
CA GLN A 109 -9.70 -3.33 27.03
C GLN A 109 -10.50 -4.53 27.58
N PRO A 110 -10.90 -4.50 28.87
CA PRO A 110 -11.72 -5.55 29.46
C PRO A 110 -12.96 -5.75 28.59
N LYS A 111 -13.14 -6.96 28.06
CA LYS A 111 -14.35 -7.30 27.32
C LYS A 111 -15.51 -7.26 28.31
N VAL A 112 -16.38 -6.25 28.19
CA VAL A 112 -17.54 -6.14 29.07
C VAL A 112 -18.43 -7.36 28.86
N GLY A 113 -18.67 -8.10 29.93
CA GLY A 113 -19.53 -9.27 29.88
C GLY A 113 -20.94 -8.85 29.52
N ARG A 114 -21.64 -9.70 28.75
CA ARG A 114 -23.03 -9.44 28.33
C ARG A 114 -23.98 -9.14 29.51
N ASN A 115 -23.67 -9.64 30.71
CA ASN A 115 -24.46 -9.41 31.93
C ASN A 115 -23.91 -8.31 32.87
N ASP A 116 -22.73 -7.74 32.59
CA ASP A 116 -22.08 -6.76 33.46
C ASP A 116 -22.79 -5.39 33.38
N PRO A 117 -22.61 -4.51 34.38
CA PRO A 117 -23.08 -3.14 34.31
C PRO A 117 -22.59 -2.43 33.03
N CYS A 118 -23.48 -1.74 32.35
CA CYS A 118 -23.17 -1.07 31.09
C CYS A 118 -22.26 0.15 31.34
N PRO A 119 -21.14 0.30 30.61
CA PRO A 119 -20.15 1.35 30.86
C PRO A 119 -20.64 2.77 30.50
N CYS A 120 -21.83 2.92 29.90
CA CYS A 120 -22.44 4.21 29.61
C CYS A 120 -23.08 4.90 30.84
N GLY A 121 -22.98 4.30 32.03
CA GLY A 121 -23.53 4.87 33.26
C GLY A 121 -25.04 4.68 33.46
N SER A 122 -25.72 3.92 32.59
CA SER A 122 -27.18 3.73 32.67
C SER A 122 -27.66 2.83 33.82
N GLY A 123 -26.74 2.17 34.53
CA GLY A 123 -27.05 1.16 35.56
C GLY A 123 -27.66 -0.15 35.03
N LYS A 124 -27.90 -0.28 33.72
CA LYS A 124 -28.47 -1.49 33.09
C LYS A 124 -27.37 -2.51 32.77
N LYS A 125 -27.72 -3.80 32.64
CA LYS A 125 -26.80 -4.83 32.09
C LYS A 125 -26.45 -4.49 30.63
N PHE A 126 -25.22 -4.73 30.19
CA PHE A 126 -24.74 -4.39 28.85
C PHE A 126 -25.68 -4.89 27.74
N LYS A 127 -26.15 -6.14 27.82
CA LYS A 127 -27.13 -6.73 26.85
C LYS A 127 -28.49 -6.06 26.77
N LYS A 128 -28.84 -5.24 27.74
CA LYS A 128 -30.10 -4.49 27.82
C LYS A 128 -29.88 -2.99 27.60
N CYS A 129 -28.69 -2.60 27.14
CA CYS A 129 -28.31 -1.21 26.88
C CYS A 129 -27.43 -1.15 25.61
N CYS A 130 -26.17 -0.73 25.70
CA CYS A 130 -25.28 -0.57 24.53
C CYS A 130 -24.99 -1.87 23.75
N GLY A 131 -25.21 -3.04 24.36
CA GLY A 131 -25.09 -4.34 23.70
C GLY A 131 -26.38 -4.86 23.07
N LEU A 132 -27.45 -4.05 23.03
CA LEU A 132 -28.63 -4.34 22.22
C LEU A 132 -28.26 -4.11 20.75
N ALA A 133 -28.27 -5.17 19.95
CA ALA A 133 -28.45 -5.00 18.51
C ALA A 133 -29.86 -4.43 18.34
N ALA A 134 -29.99 -3.13 18.12
CA ALA A 134 -31.27 -2.54 17.76
C ALA A 134 -31.78 -3.29 16.53
N ASN A 135 -32.95 -3.91 16.65
CA ASN A 135 -33.54 -4.73 15.61
C ASN A 135 -33.61 -3.95 14.29
N LEU A 136 -32.84 -4.39 13.29
CA LEU A 136 -33.24 -4.32 11.89
C LEU A 136 -34.39 -5.33 11.73
N HIS A 137 -35.62 -4.83 11.77
CA HIS A 137 -36.79 -5.51 11.22
C HIS A 137 -37.09 -4.89 9.86
#